data_AF-A0A5E6NHJ0-F1
#
_entry.id   AF-A0A5E6NHJ0-F1
#
_cell.length_a   1.000
_cell.length_b   1.000
_cell.length_c   1.000
_cell.angle_alpha   90.00
_cell.angle_beta   90.00
_cell.angle_gamma   90.00
#
_symmetry.space_group_name_H-M   'P 1'
#
loop_
_entity.id
_entity.type
_entity.pdbx_description
1 polymer ?
#
loop_
_entity_poly.entity_id
_entity_poly.type
_entity_poly.pdbx_seq_one_letter_code
_entity_poly.pdbx_strand_id
1 'polypeptide(L)'
;MPNVDTQLTHPDDIVEELESWVKTYAYIQSLSDIAQAHYHFEMIHPFSDGNGRIGRLIFLHNVYKLALSHQPLTTATRHCIIFC
;
A
#
# COMPACT_ATOMS: atom_id res chain seq x y z
N MET A 1 -19.19 7.17 -2.38
CA MET A 1 -19.34 8.53 -1.82
C MET A 1 -19.78 9.45 -2.95
N PRO A 2 -20.79 10.30 -2.78
CA PRO A 2 -21.33 11.11 -3.86
C PRO A 2 -20.39 12.30 -4.13
N ASN A 3 -20.05 12.50 -5.40
CA ASN A 3 -19.44 13.69 -5.97
C ASN A 3 -18.17 14.23 -5.27
N VAL A 4 -17.11 13.43 -5.22
CA VAL A 4 -15.75 13.97 -5.07
C VAL A 4 -15.28 14.31 -6.48
N ASP A 5 -15.15 15.61 -6.78
CA ASP A 5 -14.31 16.08 -7.89
C ASP A 5 -12.89 15.56 -7.59
N THR A 6 -12.55 14.42 -8.19
CA THR A 6 -11.22 13.83 -8.07
C THR A 6 -10.32 14.58 -9.03
N GLN A 7 -9.90 15.78 -8.63
CA GLN A 7 -8.91 16.53 -9.38
C GLN A 7 -7.60 15.74 -9.36
N LEU A 8 -7.23 15.18 -10.51
CA LEU A 8 -5.98 14.45 -10.66
C LEU A 8 -4.79 15.42 -10.62
N THR A 9 -3.65 14.90 -10.20
CA THR A 9 -2.37 15.63 -10.25
C THR A 9 -2.06 16.05 -11.69
N HIS A 10 -1.52 17.27 -11.86
CA HIS A 10 -1.07 17.74 -13.16
C HIS A 10 0.10 16.88 -13.66
N PRO A 11 0.19 16.54 -14.97
CA PRO A 11 1.22 15.62 -15.47
C PRO A 11 2.66 15.97 -15.08
N ASP A 12 2.98 17.27 -15.03
CA ASP A 12 4.32 17.76 -14.69
C ASP A 12 4.69 17.54 -13.21
N ASP A 13 3.69 17.39 -12.34
CA ASP A 13 3.88 17.27 -10.88
C ASP A 13 3.87 15.79 -10.43
N ILE A 14 3.54 14.84 -11.32
CA ILE A 14 3.38 13.41 -11.00
C ILE A 14 4.62 12.83 -10.32
N VAL A 15 5.81 13.19 -10.78
CA VAL A 15 7.07 12.65 -10.24
C VAL A 15 7.27 13.11 -8.80
N GLU A 16 7.08 14.40 -8.53
CA GLU A 16 7.22 14.98 -7.20
C GLU A 16 6.17 14.42 -6.24
N GLU A 17 4.91 14.32 -6.68
CA GLU A 17 3.83 13.75 -5.88
C GLU A 17 4.04 12.26 -5.58
N LEU A 18 4.57 11.48 -6.53
CA LEU A 18 4.88 10.07 -6.29
C LEU A 18 6.03 9.90 -5.31
N GLU A 19 7.06 10.76 -5.37
CA GLU A 19 8.13 10.76 -4.37
C GLU A 19 7.61 11.12 -2.97
N SER A 20 6.73 12.12 -2.89
CA SER A 20 6.04 12.52 -1.66
C SER A 20 5.20 11.38 -1.10
N TRP A 21 4.47 10.68 -1.97
CA TRP A 21 3.66 9.52 -1.62
C TRP A 21 4.51 8.39 -1.02
N VAL A 22 5.65 8.06 -1.63
CA VAL A 22 6.56 7.02 -1.10
C VAL A 22 7.09 7.40 0.28
N LYS A 23 7.48 8.66 0.49
CA LYS A 23 7.98 9.15 1.79
C LYS A 23 6.88 9.12 2.85
N THR A 24 5.67 9.55 2.49
CA THR A 24 4.51 9.65 3.40
C THR A 24 4.05 8.28 3.88
N TYR A 25 3.99 7.27 2.98
CA TYR A 25 3.50 5.93 3.31
C TYR A 25 4.62 4.90 3.48
N ALA A 26 5.84 5.35 3.82
CA ALA A 26 6.98 4.47 4.10
C ALA A 26 6.74 3.53 5.30
N TYR A 27 5.93 3.98 6.28
CA TYR A 27 5.63 3.24 7.50
C TYR A 27 4.12 3.09 7.69
N ILE A 28 3.57 2.01 7.13
CA ILE A 28 2.15 1.64 7.27
C ILE A 28 1.98 0.76 8.50
N GLN A 29 1.07 1.14 9.41
CA GLN A 29 0.80 0.40 10.66
C GLN A 29 -0.67 0.02 10.83
N SER A 30 -1.57 0.58 10.02
CA SER A 30 -3.01 0.36 10.14
C SER A 30 -3.70 0.20 8.79
N LEU A 31 -4.90 -0.38 8.79
CA LEU A 31 -5.76 -0.43 7.60
C LEU A 31 -6.16 0.97 7.12
N SER A 32 -6.23 1.96 8.02
CA SER A 32 -6.51 3.35 7.65
C SER A 32 -5.39 3.95 6.82
N ASP A 33 -4.13 3.68 7.19
CA ASP A 33 -2.96 4.14 6.42
C ASP A 33 -2.95 3.52 5.01
N ILE A 34 -3.33 2.24 4.90
CA ILE A 34 -3.43 1.53 3.62
C ILE A 34 -4.53 2.16 2.74
N ALA A 35 -5.69 2.46 3.32
CA ALA A 35 -6.77 3.10 2.61
C ALA A 35 -6.39 4.52 2.13
N GLN A 36 -5.71 5.29 2.98
CA GLN A 36 -5.19 6.62 2.62
C GLN A 36 -4.13 6.54 1.53
N ALA A 37 -3.19 5.60 1.63
CA ALA A 37 -2.17 5.38 0.61
C ALA A 37 -2.79 5.01 -0.74
N HIS A 38 -3.78 4.12 -0.75
CA HIS A 38 -4.47 3.74 -1.97
C HIS A 38 -5.25 4.90 -2.58
N TYR A 39 -5.99 5.66 -1.77
CA TYR A 39 -6.71 6.85 -2.23
C TYR A 39 -5.76 7.89 -2.84
N HIS A 40 -4.67 8.21 -2.14
CA HIS A 40 -3.68 9.17 -2.62
C HIS A 40 -3.01 8.69 -3.93
N PHE A 41 -2.72 7.39 -4.07
CA PHE A 41 -2.19 6.84 -5.32
C PHE A 41 -3.15 7.01 -6.50
N GLU A 42 -4.46 6.76 -6.30
CA GLU A 42 -5.46 6.95 -7.35
C GLU A 42 -5.62 8.43 -7.76
N MET A 43 -5.40 9.36 -6.84
CA MET A 43 -5.39 10.81 -7.10
C MET A 43 -4.18 11.25 -7.93
N ILE A 44 -3.00 10.68 -7.67
CA ILE A 44 -1.79 10.96 -8.46
C ILE A 44 -1.96 10.46 -9.90
N HIS A 45 -2.63 9.32 -10.08
CA HIS A 45 -2.91 8.72 -11.39
C HIS A 45 -1.68 8.65 -12.33
N PRO A 46 -0.56 8.06 -11.87
CA PRO A 46 0.74 8.25 -12.52
C PRO A 46 0.89 7.60 -13.90
N PHE A 47 -0.01 6.67 -14.27
CA PHE A 47 0.08 5.93 -15.52
C PHE A 47 -1.02 6.35 -16.51
N SER A 48 -0.77 6.18 -17.81
CA SER A 48 -1.78 6.45 -18.85
C SER A 48 -2.94 5.45 -18.87
N ASP A 49 -2.72 4.23 -18.35
CA ASP A 49 -3.73 3.19 -18.13
C ASP A 49 -3.27 2.29 -16.96
N GLY A 50 -4.22 1.61 -16.33
CA GLY A 50 -3.95 0.55 -15.37
C GLY A 50 -3.77 1.01 -13.92
N ASN A 51 -3.97 2.29 -13.61
CA ASN A 51 -3.88 2.82 -12.24
C ASN A 51 -4.72 2.02 -11.25
N GLY A 52 -6.00 1.75 -11.56
CA GLY A 52 -6.85 0.95 -10.68
C GLY A 52 -6.38 -0.51 -10.49
N ARG A 53 -5.68 -1.11 -11.46
CA ARG A 53 -5.09 -2.46 -11.29
C ARG A 53 -3.91 -2.40 -10.34
N ILE A 54 -3.00 -1.45 -10.57
CA ILE A 54 -1.79 -1.26 -9.77
C ILE A 54 -2.16 -0.84 -8.34
N GLY A 55 -3.09 0.11 -8.18
CA GLY A 55 -3.59 0.57 -6.89
C GLY A 55 -4.15 -0.58 -6.05
N ARG A 56 -4.96 -1.47 -6.64
CA ARG A 56 -5.46 -2.67 -5.93
C ARG A 56 -4.35 -3.67 -5.58
N LEU A 57 -3.36 -3.84 -6.43
CA LEU A 57 -2.20 -4.71 -6.14
C LEU A 57 -1.39 -4.15 -4.96
N ILE A 58 -1.14 -2.84 -4.94
CA ILE A 58 -0.45 -2.15 -3.83
C ILE A 58 -1.27 -2.27 -2.54
N PHE A 59 -2.59 -2.04 -2.60
CA PHE A 59 -3.50 -2.21 -1.47
C PHE A 59 -3.39 -3.62 -0.88
N LEU A 60 -3.53 -4.65 -1.73
CA LEU A 60 -3.47 -6.05 -1.29
C LEU A 60 -2.10 -6.40 -0.70
N HIS A 61 -1.01 -5.92 -1.31
CA HIS A 61 0.34 -6.13 -0.81
C HIS A 61 0.52 -5.55 0.60
N ASN A 62 0.04 -4.33 0.84
CA ASN A 62 0.14 -3.68 2.15
C ASN A 62 -0.74 -4.37 3.19
N VAL A 63 -1.96 -4.81 2.84
CA VAL A 63 -2.81 -5.60 3.75
C VAL A 63 -2.12 -6.91 4.13
N TYR A 64 -1.52 -7.59 3.15
CA TYR A 64 -0.78 -8.82 3.40
C TYR A 64 0.41 -8.59 4.35
N LYS A 65 1.20 -7.54 4.12
CA LYS A 65 2.31 -7.15 5.02
C LYS A 65 1.82 -6.84 6.43
N LEU A 66 0.72 -6.11 6.57
CA LEU A 66 0.14 -5.76 7.88
C LEU A 66 -0.35 -7.02 8.62
N ALA A 67 -0.97 -7.96 7.91
CA ALA A 67 -1.40 -9.23 8.49
C ALA A 67 -0.20 -10.06 8.99
N LEU A 68 0.93 -10.04 8.28
CA LEU A 68 2.17 -10.70 8.70
C LEU A 68 2.84 -10.01 9.88
N SER A 69 2.81 -8.68 9.97
CA SER A 69 3.39 -7.96 11.12
C SER A 69 2.62 -8.21 12.43
N HIS A 70 1.34 -8.54 12.35
CA HIS A 70 0.51 -8.91 13.50
C HIS A 70 0.51 -10.40 13.84
N GLN A 71 1.21 -11.25 13.06
CA GLN A 71 1.50 -12.61 13.51
C GLN A 71 2.60 -12.53 14.59
N PRO A 72 2.32 -12.88 15.85
CA PRO A 72 3.41 -13.16 16.76
C PRO A 72 4.17 -14.35 16.17
N LEU A 73 5.49 -14.28 16.13
CA LEU A 73 6.39 -15.42 15.87
C LEU A 73 6.28 -16.42 17.03
N THR A 74 5.10 -16.99 17.26
CA THR A 74 4.82 -17.97 18.29
C THR A 74 4.37 -19.27 17.64
N THR A 75 5.29 -19.90 16.91
CA THR A 75 5.40 -21.37 16.91
C THR A 75 6.87 -21.74 16.99
N ALA A 76 7.31 -21.90 18.24
CA ALA A 76 8.52 -22.61 18.57
C ALA A 76 8.45 -24.06 18.06
N THR A 77 9.12 -24.41 16.95
CA THR A 77 9.70 -25.75 16.73
C THR A 77 10.74 -25.75 15.58
N ARG A 78 11.91 -25.13 15.78
CA ARG A 78 13.13 -25.48 15.02
C ARG A 78 14.18 -26.17 15.90
N HIS A 79 13.70 -26.91 16.91
CA HIS A 79 14.52 -27.80 17.75
C HIS A 79 13.98 -29.24 17.82
N CYS A 80 12.94 -29.59 17.07
CA CYS A 80 12.35 -30.95 17.09
C CYS A 80 11.89 -31.43 15.69
N ILE A 81 12.68 -31.13 14.65
CA ILE A 81 12.54 -31.81 13.34
C ILE A 81 13.91 -32.27 12.78
N ILE A 82 14.95 -32.31 13.62
CA ILE A 82 16.21 -33.02 13.35
C ILE A 82 16.33 -34.20 14.33
N PHE A 83 15.25 -34.96 14.47
CA PHE A 83 15.22 -36.34 14.97
C PHE A 83 14.02 -37.04 14.32
N CYS A 84 14.13 -37.26 13.00
CA CYS A 84 13.58 -38.42 12.31
C CYS A 84 14.43 -38.63 11.06
#